data_AF-A0A1P8YPM1-F1
#
_entry.id   AF-A0A1P8YPM1-F1
#
_cell.length_a   1.000
_cell.length_b   1.000
_cell.length_c   1.000
_cell.angle_alpha   90.00
_cell.angle_beta   90.00
_cell.angle_gamma   90.00
#
_symmetry.space_group_name_H-M   'P 1'
#
loop_
_entity.id
_entity.type
_entity.pdbx_description
1 polymer ?
#
loop_
_entity_poly.entity_id
_entity_poly.type
_entity_poly.pdbx_seq_one_letter_code
_entity_poly.pdbx_strand_id
1 'polypeptide(L)'
;MNGSGDHPVEAAGPGRPRDPQVDRSVLDATIALLVESGYQKTTIQAIARRAKVSAPAIYRRWATREMIIEDAIFGLESMGDVPLPRSPTTSTPTCWPGRAVFSSAPRTRPPAPRYPG
;
A
#
# COMPACT_ATOMS: atom_id res chain seq x y z
N MET A 1 -16.32 -44.46 -10.33
CA MET A 1 -17.23 -43.29 -10.31
C MET A 1 -16.87 -42.41 -9.12
N ASN A 2 -16.46 -41.18 -9.40
CA ASN A 2 -16.88 -39.94 -8.72
C ASN A 2 -16.09 -38.81 -9.37
N GLY A 3 -16.75 -38.17 -10.34
CA GLY A 3 -16.39 -36.83 -10.76
C GLY A 3 -17.01 -35.78 -9.83
N SER A 4 -16.68 -34.53 -10.15
CA SER A 4 -17.35 -33.29 -9.72
C SER A 4 -16.98 -32.81 -8.30
N GLY A 5 -16.31 -31.69 -8.10
CA GLY A 5 -15.90 -30.66 -9.04
C GLY A 5 -14.64 -29.96 -8.55
N ASP A 6 -13.63 -30.00 -9.40
CA ASP A 6 -12.61 -28.96 -9.46
C ASP A 6 -13.34 -27.70 -9.92
N HIS A 7 -13.78 -26.88 -8.96
CA HIS A 7 -14.07 -25.49 -9.28
C HIS A 7 -12.70 -24.82 -9.34
N PRO A 8 -12.21 -24.42 -10.53
CA PRO A 8 -11.08 -23.53 -10.56
C PRO A 8 -11.53 -22.28 -9.80
N VAL A 9 -10.92 -22.03 -8.64
CA VAL A 9 -10.90 -20.70 -8.06
C VAL A 9 -9.98 -19.87 -8.94
N GLU A 10 -10.50 -19.57 -10.12
CA GLU A 10 -9.95 -18.60 -11.05
C GLU A 10 -9.79 -17.32 -10.23
N ALA A 11 -8.53 -16.98 -9.99
CA ALA A 11 -8.15 -15.84 -9.20
C ALA A 11 -8.81 -14.60 -9.78
N ALA A 12 -9.95 -14.23 -9.20
CA ALA A 12 -10.60 -12.95 -9.41
C ALA A 12 -9.72 -11.89 -8.74
N GLY A 13 -8.60 -11.56 -9.41
CA GLY A 13 -7.81 -10.39 -9.07
C GLY A 13 -8.74 -9.17 -9.06
N PRO A 14 -8.72 -8.33 -8.01
CA PRO A 14 -9.68 -7.26 -7.88
C PRO A 14 -9.39 -6.18 -8.93
N GLY A 15 -10.22 -6.16 -9.97
CA GLY A 15 -10.55 -4.97 -10.73
C GLY A 15 -9.54 -4.57 -11.82
N ARG A 16 -10.00 -4.70 -13.06
CA ARG A 16 -9.57 -3.97 -14.27
C ARG A 16 -8.72 -2.73 -13.97
N PRO A 17 -7.55 -2.54 -14.61
CA PRO A 17 -6.60 -1.48 -14.27
C PRO A 17 -7.32 -0.14 -14.15
N ARG A 18 -7.53 0.29 -12.90
CA ARG A 18 -7.96 1.65 -12.55
C ARG A 18 -6.93 2.56 -13.16
N ASP A 19 -7.36 3.57 -13.92
CA ASP A 19 -6.43 4.55 -14.47
C ASP A 19 -5.73 5.24 -13.28
N PRO A 20 -4.44 4.94 -13.04
CA PRO A 20 -3.74 5.38 -11.85
C PRO A 20 -3.38 6.87 -11.96
N GLN A 21 -3.44 7.45 -13.16
CA GLN A 21 -3.13 8.85 -13.38
C GLN A 21 -4.24 9.75 -12.84
N VAL A 22 -5.50 9.33 -13.01
CA VAL A 22 -6.65 10.03 -12.44
C VAL A 22 -6.57 9.99 -10.91
N ASP A 23 -6.23 8.83 -10.34
CA ASP A 23 -6.12 8.68 -8.90
C ASP A 23 -5.02 9.58 -8.33
N ARG A 24 -3.82 9.50 -8.89
CA ARG A 24 -2.71 10.39 -8.50
C ARG A 24 -3.09 11.87 -8.61
N SER A 25 -3.76 12.29 -9.69
CA SER A 25 -4.14 13.69 -9.89
C SER A 25 -5.15 14.16 -8.82
N VAL A 26 -6.07 13.29 -8.42
CA VAL A 26 -7.05 13.58 -7.37
C VAL A 26 -6.39 13.62 -5.99
N LEU A 27 -5.51 12.67 -5.68
CA LEU A 27 -4.80 12.61 -4.39
C LEU A 27 -3.85 13.81 -4.23
N ASP A 28 -3.05 14.14 -5.24
CA ASP A 28 -2.14 15.29 -5.23
C ASP A 28 -2.91 16.61 -5.04
N ALA A 29 -4.01 16.78 -5.78
CA ALA A 29 -4.89 17.93 -5.61
C ALA A 29 -5.49 18.01 -4.19
N THR A 30 -5.80 16.87 -3.58
CA THR A 30 -6.32 16.79 -2.21
C THR A 30 -5.27 17.23 -1.20
N ILE A 31 -4.03 16.71 -1.31
CA ILE A 31 -2.90 17.11 -0.44
C ILE A 31 -2.66 18.61 -0.55
N ALA A 32 -2.60 19.14 -1.77
CA ALA A 32 -2.37 20.57 -1.98
C ALA A 32 -3.47 21.43 -1.33
N LEU A 33 -4.74 21.03 -1.44
CA LEU A 33 -5.84 21.75 -0.79
C LEU A 33 -5.81 21.65 0.74
N LEU A 34 -5.41 20.50 1.28
CA LEU A 34 -5.24 20.33 2.72
C LEU A 34 -4.16 21.26 3.27
N VAL A 35 -3.02 21.39 2.57
CA VAL A 35 -1.92 22.28 2.96
C VAL A 35 -2.29 23.76 2.79
N GLU A 36 -2.92 24.14 1.68
CA GLU A 36 -3.22 25.54 1.37
C GLU A 36 -4.40 26.11 2.16
N SER A 37 -5.47 25.31 2.33
CA SER A 37 -6.78 25.79 2.79
C SER A 37 -7.33 25.04 4.01
N GLY A 38 -6.70 23.92 4.39
CA GLY A 38 -7.13 23.08 5.51
C GLY A 38 -8.30 22.15 5.19
N TYR A 39 -8.62 21.30 6.17
CA TYR A 39 -9.63 20.24 6.07
C TYR A 39 -11.02 20.76 5.69
N GLN A 40 -11.47 21.85 6.31
CA GLN A 40 -12.83 22.38 6.13
C GLN A 40 -13.09 22.88 4.71
N LYS A 41 -12.08 23.47 4.06
CA LYS A 41 -12.19 24.03 2.70
C LYS A 41 -11.91 22.99 1.61
N THR A 42 -11.37 21.83 1.98
CA THR A 42 -11.17 20.71 1.06
C THR A 42 -12.53 20.05 0.81
N THR A 43 -13.09 20.24 -0.38
CA THR A 43 -14.38 19.70 -0.80
C THR A 43 -14.22 18.91 -2.08
N ILE A 44 -15.11 17.95 -2.36
CA ILE A 44 -15.11 17.17 -3.61
C ILE A 44 -15.05 18.09 -4.84
N GLN A 45 -15.79 19.20 -4.82
CA GLN A 45 -15.82 20.18 -5.90
C GLN A 45 -14.49 20.94 -6.03
N ALA A 46 -13.87 21.33 -4.92
CA ALA A 46 -12.55 21.97 -4.95
C ALA A 46 -11.49 21.01 -5.49
N ILE A 47 -11.51 19.74 -5.06
CA ILE A 47 -10.62 18.68 -5.53
C ILE A 47 -10.83 18.46 -7.03
N ALA A 48 -12.07 18.28 -7.49
CA ALA A 48 -12.44 18.09 -8.89
C ALA A 48 -11.87 19.20 -9.80
N ARG A 49 -12.07 20.47 -9.40
CA ARG A 49 -11.57 21.63 -10.14
C ARG A 49 -10.04 21.64 -10.23
N ARG A 50 -9.35 21.33 -9.13
CA ARG A 50 -7.89 21.37 -9.08
C ARG A 50 -7.26 20.19 -9.84
N ALA A 51 -7.81 18.99 -9.68
CA ALA A 51 -7.38 17.79 -10.40
C ALA A 51 -7.77 17.80 -11.89
N LYS A 52 -8.64 18.73 -12.32
CA LYS A 52 -9.25 18.77 -13.67
C LYS A 52 -10.03 17.48 -13.99
N VAL A 53 -10.68 16.91 -12.98
CA VAL A 53 -11.48 15.68 -13.08
C VAL A 53 -12.94 16.00 -12.80
N SER A 54 -13.86 15.28 -13.41
CA SER A 54 -15.29 15.45 -13.15
C SER A 54 -15.68 14.87 -11.77
N ALA A 55 -16.55 15.55 -11.04
CA ALA A 55 -17.05 15.06 -9.74
C ALA A 55 -17.66 13.64 -9.82
N PRO A 56 -18.41 13.25 -10.87
CA PRO A 56 -18.89 11.87 -11.00
C PRO A 56 -17.76 10.84 -11.14
N ALA A 57 -16.63 11.20 -11.74
CA ALA A 57 -15.47 10.31 -11.80
C ALA A 57 -14.83 10.11 -10.42
N ILE A 58 -14.86 11.13 -9.56
CA ILE A 58 -14.41 11.03 -8.17
C ILE A 58 -15.39 10.17 -7.36
N TYR A 59 -16.70 10.43 -7.42
CA TYR A 59 -17.70 9.67 -6.67
C TYR A 59 -17.75 8.17 -7.01
N ARG A 60 -17.42 7.80 -8.27
CA ARG A 60 -17.30 6.39 -8.66
C ARG A 60 -16.14 5.66 -7.99
N ARG A 61 -15.13 6.39 -7.51
CA ARG A 61 -13.90 5.84 -6.93
C ARG A 61 -13.88 5.97 -5.42
N TRP A 62 -14.33 7.10 -4.89
CA TRP A 62 -14.47 7.36 -3.46
C TRP A 62 -15.90 7.81 -3.15
N ALA A 63 -16.56 7.08 -2.26
CA ALA A 63 -17.94 7.36 -1.88
C ALA A 63 -18.05 8.63 -1.01
N THR A 64 -17.01 8.94 -0.24
CA THR A 64 -16.97 10.07 0.70
C THR A 64 -15.71 10.89 0.52
N ARG A 65 -15.74 12.14 1.00
CA ARG A 65 -14.55 13.02 0.98
C ARG A 65 -13.48 12.46 1.93
N GLU A 66 -13.91 11.97 3.07
CA GLU A 66 -13.06 11.42 4.13
C GLU A 66 -12.19 10.28 3.56
N MET A 67 -12.79 9.40 2.75
CA MET A 67 -12.07 8.31 2.08
C MET A 67 -10.98 8.83 1.11
N ILE A 68 -11.21 9.96 0.43
CA ILE A 68 -10.18 10.59 -0.43
C ILE A 68 -9.04 11.16 0.43
N ILE A 69 -9.38 11.77 1.56
CA ILE A 69 -8.39 12.37 2.46
C ILE A 69 -7.55 11.27 3.12
N GLU A 70 -8.18 10.20 3.57
CA GLU A 70 -7.48 9.01 4.08
C GLU A 70 -6.55 8.44 3.02
N ASP A 71 -7.04 8.21 1.80
CA ASP A 71 -6.23 7.68 0.71
C ASP A 71 -5.09 8.65 0.30
N ALA A 72 -5.31 9.96 0.41
CA ALA A 72 -4.28 10.97 0.13
C ALA A 72 -3.18 10.99 1.20
N ILE A 73 -3.52 10.71 2.46
CA ILE A 73 -2.59 10.69 3.59
C ILE A 73 -1.85 9.35 3.68
N PHE A 74 -2.59 8.24 3.62
CA PHE A 74 -2.08 6.88 3.80
C PHE A 74 -1.58 6.25 2.49
N GLY A 75 -2.18 6.60 1.34
CA GLY A 75 -1.70 6.15 0.02
C GLY A 75 -0.32 6.71 -0.34
N LEU A 76 0.16 7.73 0.39
CA LEU A 76 1.52 8.27 0.25
C LEU A 76 2.59 7.28 0.71
N GLU A 77 2.28 6.30 1.57
CA GLU A 77 3.24 5.27 2.01
C GLU A 77 3.77 4.42 0.85
N SER A 78 3.04 4.35 -0.28
CA SER A 78 3.54 3.73 -1.53
C SER A 78 4.40 4.64 -2.41
N MET A 79 4.41 5.97 -2.16
CA MET A 79 5.18 6.96 -2.93
C MET A 79 6.35 7.57 -2.15
N GLY A 80 6.43 7.35 -0.84
CA GLY A 80 7.50 7.86 -0.01
C GLY A 80 7.88 6.87 1.07
N ASP A 81 8.99 6.16 0.85
CA ASP A 81 9.93 5.89 1.92
C ASP A 81 10.36 7.26 2.47
N VAL A 82 9.55 7.85 3.34
CA VAL A 82 10.02 8.89 4.24
C VAL A 82 10.84 8.09 5.24
N PRO A 83 12.17 8.22 5.27
CA PRO A 83 12.92 7.64 6.36
C PRO A 83 12.50 8.44 7.59
N LEU A 84 11.46 7.96 8.29
CA LEU A 84 11.25 8.33 9.67
C LEU A 84 12.62 8.12 10.32
N PRO A 85 13.19 9.12 11.01
CA PRO A 85 14.38 8.85 11.78
C PRO A 85 13.97 7.70 12.68
N ARG A 86 14.53 6.50 12.44
CA ARG A 86 14.43 5.40 13.38
C ARG A 86 14.87 6.08 14.66
N SER A 87 13.92 6.30 15.57
CA SER A 87 14.26 6.71 16.92
C SER A 87 15.39 5.75 17.26
N PRO A 88 16.59 6.24 17.66
CA PRO A 88 17.62 5.33 18.06
C PRO A 88 16.92 4.45 19.08
N THR A 89 16.73 3.17 18.74
CA THR A 89 16.69 2.17 19.77
C THR A 89 17.93 2.54 20.53
N THR A 90 17.76 3.15 21.71
CA THR A 90 18.81 3.13 22.69
C THR A 90 18.95 1.64 22.93
N SER A 91 19.80 1.03 22.11
CA SER A 91 20.74 0.04 22.56
C SER A 91 21.35 0.70 23.78
N THR A 92 20.72 0.47 24.91
CA THR A 92 21.49 0.22 26.09
C THR A 92 22.23 -1.06 25.73
N PRO A 93 23.56 -1.03 25.51
CA PRO A 93 24.31 -2.25 25.67
C PRO A 93 24.25 -2.55 27.16
N THR A 94 23.16 -3.16 27.61
CA THR A 94 23.25 -3.93 28.85
C THR A 94 24.03 -5.16 28.46
N CYS A 95 25.35 -4.99 28.52
CA CYS A 95 26.33 -6.03 28.58
C CYS A 95 25.77 -7.13 29.48
N TRP A 96 25.23 -8.19 28.86
CA TRP A 96 24.96 -9.40 29.59
C TRP A 96 26.30 -10.15 29.64
N PRO A 97 26.81 -10.49 30.83
CA PRO A 97 28.05 -11.22 30.92
C PRO A 97 27.78 -12.66 30.48
N GLY A 98 28.25 -13.01 29.28
CA GLY A 98 28.44 -14.41 28.88
C GLY A 98 27.78 -14.80 27.57
N ARG A 99 28.63 -15.14 26.58
CA ARG A 99 28.51 -16.21 25.55
C ARG A 99 27.09 -16.55 25.04
N ALA A 100 26.81 -16.63 23.74
CA ALA A 100 27.65 -17.07 22.64
C ALA A 100 27.05 -16.69 21.27
N VAL A 101 27.94 -16.37 20.33
CA VAL A 101 27.94 -16.78 18.91
C VAL A 101 26.60 -17.30 18.40
N PHE A 102 25.82 -16.42 17.74
CA PHE A 102 24.81 -16.91 16.81
C PHE A 102 25.52 -17.32 15.52
N SER A 103 25.86 -18.60 15.47
CA SER A 103 26.49 -19.26 14.33
C SER A 103 25.58 -19.17 13.11
N SER A 104 26.11 -18.60 12.02
CA SER A 104 25.51 -18.64 10.70
C SER A 104 25.58 -20.07 10.15
N ALA A 105 24.43 -20.74 10.06
CA ALA A 105 24.31 -21.96 9.26
C ALA A 105 23.86 -21.59 7.82
N PRO A 106 24.62 -21.91 6.77
CA PRO A 106 24.10 -21.85 5.41
C PRO A 106 23.08 -22.98 5.24
N ARG A 107 21.83 -22.63 4.91
CA ARG A 107 20.83 -23.62 4.49
C ARG A 107 21.24 -24.20 3.13
N THR A 108 21.97 -25.31 3.16
CA THR A 108 22.12 -26.20 2.00
C THR A 108 20.77 -26.81 1.65
N ARG A 109 20.33 -26.53 0.43
CA ARG A 109 19.14 -27.13 -0.21
C ARG A 109 19.43 -28.60 -0.53
N PRO A 110 18.62 -29.58 -0.07
CA PRO A 110 18.77 -30.95 -0.56
C PRO A 110 18.31 -31.04 -2.03
N PRO A 111 18.95 -31.89 -2.86
CA PRO A 111 18.55 -32.05 -4.26
C PRO A 111 17.22 -32.82 -4.39
N ALA A 112 16.44 -32.48 -5.42
CA ALA A 112 15.15 -33.09 -5.69
C ALA A 112 15.27 -34.56 -6.14
N PRO A 113 14.32 -35.45 -5.77
CA PRO A 113 14.29 -36.81 -6.29
C PRO A 113 13.87 -36.83 -7.77
N ARG A 114 14.68 -37.50 -8.61
CA ARG A 114 14.27 -37.90 -9.97
C ARG A 114 13.39 -39.14 -9.86
N TYR A 115 12.17 -39.06 -10.36
CA TYR A 115 11.37 -40.25 -10.63
C TYR A 115 11.44 -40.58 -12.14
N PRO A 116 11.60 -41.85 -12.51
CA PRO A 116 11.58 -42.30 -13.90
C PRO A 116 10.16 -42.28 -14.48
N GLY A 117 10.08 -42.18 -15.81
CA GLY A 117 8.84 -42.07 -16.59
C GLY A 117 8.22 -43.39 -17.01
#